data_AF-A0A4Q8Y4W1-F1
#
_entry.id   AF-A0A4Q8Y4W1-F1
#
_cell.length_a   1.000
_cell.length_b   1.000
_cell.length_c   1.000
_cell.angle_alpha   90.00
_cell.angle_beta   90.00
_cell.angle_gamma   90.00
#
_symmetry.space_group_name_H-M   'P 1'
#
loop_
_entity.id
_entity.type
_entity.pdbx_description
1 polymer ?
#
loop_
_entity_poly.entity_id
_entity_poly.type
_entity_poly.pdbx_seq_one_letter_code
_entity_poly.pdbx_strand_id
1 'polypeptide(L)'
;MSSLPVVGAAMTLDEVELHRDWLFEKSRDLELQSFVDAEVLNGDWAPLSARARRLLDGHGGRLGIHGPFWGFTMASEDPDIRAIVTRRLLQGLDVCAAIGATHMVIHSPYTSWSYNNLDDNAGAREALVERTHMTLRDAVRRAEDIGCTMVIENIEDKDPHIRVALAESFNSPAVAVSIDTGHAHYAHGYTGAPPVDYYVKAAGNRLQHVHLQDADGYADRHWSLGEGSIHWHAVFRALAKLESNPRLIIEIKDKSKIPASAAYLASIGVAE
;
A
#
# COMPACT_ATOMS: atom_id res chain seq x y z
N MET A 1 5.38 8.43 27.59
CA MET A 1 5.28 7.72 26.29
C MET A 1 5.71 8.71 25.22
N SER A 2 6.50 8.26 24.25
CA SER A 2 6.96 9.10 23.14
C SER A 2 5.79 9.54 22.27
N SER A 3 5.93 10.69 21.61
CA SER A 3 4.96 11.20 20.62
C SER A 3 5.27 10.73 19.19
N LEU A 4 6.33 9.93 18.99
CA LEU A 4 6.73 9.45 17.68
C LEU A 4 5.80 8.31 17.21
N PRO A 5 5.52 8.22 15.90
CA PRO A 5 4.72 7.14 15.35
C PRO A 5 5.48 5.81 15.43
N VAL A 6 4.76 4.74 15.73
CA VAL A 6 5.30 3.37 15.73
C VAL A 6 5.17 2.79 14.33
N VAL A 7 6.26 2.27 13.76
CA VAL A 7 6.24 1.62 12.44
C VAL A 7 5.91 0.13 12.55
N GLY A 8 5.06 -0.32 11.64
CA GLY A 8 4.73 -1.71 11.34
C GLY A 8 5.63 -2.30 10.26
N ALA A 9 5.23 -3.46 9.74
CA ALA A 9 5.96 -4.12 8.66
C ALA A 9 5.05 -4.94 7.74
N ALA A 10 5.48 -5.07 6.49
CA ALA A 10 4.86 -5.94 5.50
C ALA A 10 5.61 -7.28 5.48
N MET A 11 4.89 -8.36 5.79
CA MET A 11 5.48 -9.67 6.03
C MET A 11 4.62 -10.81 5.47
N THR A 12 5.27 -11.90 5.07
CA THR A 12 4.62 -13.20 4.92
C THR A 12 4.36 -13.84 6.29
N LEU A 13 3.54 -14.90 6.35
CA LEU A 13 3.29 -15.62 7.59
C LEU A 13 4.55 -16.25 8.20
N ASP A 14 5.53 -16.65 7.38
CA ASP A 14 6.80 -17.20 7.86
C ASP A 14 7.67 -16.12 8.52
N GLU A 15 7.66 -14.91 7.96
CA GLU A 15 8.35 -13.75 8.53
C GLU A 15 7.67 -13.23 9.80
N VAL A 16 6.33 -13.28 9.87
CA VAL A 16 5.59 -12.98 11.11
C VAL A 16 6.03 -13.92 12.24
N GLU A 17 6.23 -15.20 11.95
CA GLU A 17 6.70 -16.18 12.94
C GLU A 17 8.13 -15.86 13.40
N LEU A 18 9.01 -15.44 12.49
CA LEU A 18 10.37 -15.00 12.80
C LEU A 18 10.41 -13.71 13.64
N HIS A 19 9.54 -12.75 13.34
CA HIS A 19 9.54 -11.41 13.94
C HIS A 19 8.43 -11.21 14.99
N ARG A 20 7.83 -12.29 15.49
CA ARG A 20 6.64 -12.23 16.34
C ARG A 20 6.82 -11.34 17.56
N ASP A 21 7.93 -11.50 18.28
CA ASP A 21 8.17 -10.71 19.50
C ASP A 21 8.31 -9.22 19.19
N TRP A 22 9.03 -8.87 18.11
CA TRP A 22 9.19 -7.50 17.64
C TRP A 22 7.87 -6.85 17.17
N LEU A 23 7.01 -7.64 16.54
CA LEU A 23 5.68 -7.21 16.10
C LEU A 23 4.77 -6.93 17.31
N PHE A 24 4.83 -7.79 18.34
CA PHE A 24 3.92 -7.75 19.49
C PHE A 24 4.34 -6.74 20.57
N GLU A 25 5.64 -6.51 20.77
CA GLU A 25 6.15 -5.64 21.85
C GLU A 25 5.55 -4.22 21.84
N LYS A 26 5.21 -3.70 20.66
CA LYS A 26 4.58 -2.39 20.49
C LYS A 26 3.20 -2.44 19.83
N SER A 27 2.61 -3.64 19.67
CA SER A 27 1.38 -3.83 18.88
C SER A 27 1.48 -3.14 17.52
N ARG A 28 2.58 -3.39 16.80
CA ARG A 28 2.88 -2.69 15.54
C ARG A 28 1.88 -3.11 14.47
N ASP A 29 1.54 -2.20 13.56
CA ASP A 29 0.66 -2.56 12.45
C ASP A 29 1.31 -3.63 11.56
N LEU A 30 0.48 -4.47 10.96
CA LEU A 30 0.92 -5.55 10.07
C LEU A 30 0.18 -5.47 8.74
N GLU A 31 0.96 -5.56 7.68
CA GLU A 31 0.45 -5.94 6.36
C GLU A 31 0.90 -7.37 6.04
N LEU A 32 -0.05 -8.26 5.73
CA LEU A 32 0.26 -9.61 5.26
C LEU A 32 0.40 -9.66 3.73
N GLN A 33 1.51 -10.23 3.28
CA GLN A 33 1.82 -10.41 1.85
C GLN A 33 1.61 -11.85 1.36
N SER A 34 1.18 -12.78 2.23
CA SER A 34 0.95 -14.19 1.87
C SER A 34 -0.24 -14.44 0.93
N PHE A 35 -0.96 -13.40 0.50
CA PHE A 35 -2.17 -13.51 -0.32
C PHE A 35 -2.08 -12.69 -1.62
N VAL A 36 -0.89 -12.25 -2.02
CA VAL A 36 -0.69 -11.48 -3.27
C VAL A 36 -0.79 -12.35 -4.53
N ASP A 37 -0.47 -13.64 -4.41
CA ASP A 37 -0.40 -14.55 -5.55
C ASP A 37 -1.77 -15.10 -5.94
N ALA A 38 -2.06 -15.03 -7.24
CA ALA A 38 -3.31 -15.57 -7.79
C ALA A 38 -3.42 -17.09 -7.61
N GLU A 39 -2.30 -17.82 -7.55
CA GLU A 39 -2.29 -19.26 -7.30
C GLU A 39 -2.84 -19.58 -5.90
N VAL A 40 -2.44 -18.81 -4.89
CA VAL A 40 -2.98 -18.93 -3.52
C VAL A 40 -4.46 -18.61 -3.50
N LEU A 41 -4.88 -17.51 -4.13
CA LEU A 41 -6.28 -17.07 -4.11
C LEU A 41 -7.23 -17.98 -4.91
N ASN A 42 -6.73 -18.66 -5.96
CA ASN A 42 -7.51 -19.67 -6.69
C ASN A 42 -7.57 -21.02 -5.97
N GLY A 43 -6.61 -21.29 -5.08
CA GLY A 43 -6.58 -22.49 -4.24
C GLY A 43 -7.46 -22.37 -3.00
N ASP A 44 -7.32 -23.35 -2.10
CA ASP A 44 -7.91 -23.28 -0.77
C ASP A 44 -6.99 -22.50 0.17
N TRP A 45 -7.28 -21.21 0.35
CA TRP A 45 -6.55 -20.32 1.25
C TRP A 45 -7.05 -20.40 2.70
N ALA A 46 -8.11 -21.15 3.01
CA ALA A 46 -8.67 -21.23 4.36
C ALA A 46 -7.66 -21.76 5.41
N PRO A 47 -6.79 -22.75 5.11
CA PRO A 47 -5.72 -23.17 6.02
C PRO A 47 -4.71 -22.05 6.32
N LEU A 48 -4.37 -21.22 5.32
CA LEU A 48 -3.48 -20.08 5.48
C LEU A 48 -4.12 -19.01 6.36
N SER A 49 -5.39 -18.67 6.14
CA SER A 49 -6.12 -17.74 7.02
C SER A 49 -6.26 -18.28 8.45
N ALA A 50 -6.47 -19.59 8.63
CA ALA A 50 -6.47 -20.20 9.95
C ALA A 50 -5.10 -20.12 10.63
N ARG A 51 -4.00 -20.28 9.88
CA ARG A 51 -2.64 -20.05 10.39
C ARG A 51 -2.42 -18.60 10.77
N ALA A 52 -2.83 -17.64 9.93
CA ALA A 52 -2.74 -16.21 10.21
C ALA A 52 -3.41 -15.86 11.55
N ARG A 53 -4.66 -16.30 11.75
CA ARG A 53 -5.39 -16.09 13.02
C ARG A 53 -4.66 -16.67 14.24
N ARG A 54 -4.03 -17.84 14.11
CA ARG A 54 -3.26 -18.44 15.22
C ARG A 54 -1.98 -17.67 15.53
N LEU A 55 -1.22 -17.29 14.52
CA LEU A 55 0.04 -16.55 14.71
C LEU A 55 -0.21 -15.16 15.33
N LEU A 56 -1.33 -14.54 14.94
CA LEU A 56 -1.73 -13.20 15.37
C LEU A 56 -2.65 -13.21 16.61
N ASP A 57 -2.85 -14.35 17.26
CA ASP A 57 -3.61 -14.40 18.51
C ASP A 57 -2.91 -13.54 19.59
N GLY A 58 -3.66 -12.62 20.19
CA GLY A 58 -3.15 -11.61 21.12
C GLY A 58 -2.45 -10.41 20.48
N HIS A 59 -2.41 -10.29 19.15
CA HIS A 59 -1.85 -9.12 18.48
C HIS A 59 -2.79 -7.91 18.60
N GLY A 60 -2.29 -6.78 19.11
CA GLY A 60 -3.08 -5.56 19.31
C GLY A 60 -2.98 -4.52 18.18
N GLY A 61 -2.09 -4.72 17.21
CA GLY A 61 -1.87 -3.79 16.10
C GLY A 61 -2.93 -3.92 15.02
N ARG A 62 -2.99 -2.94 14.12
CA ARG A 62 -3.97 -2.96 13.03
C ARG A 62 -3.48 -3.93 11.94
N LEU A 63 -4.37 -4.80 11.46
CA LEU A 63 -4.08 -5.78 10.41
C LEU A 63 -4.61 -5.34 9.05
N GLY A 64 -3.79 -5.49 8.01
CA GLY A 64 -4.11 -5.31 6.60
C GLY A 64 -3.50 -6.44 5.75
N ILE A 65 -3.81 -6.45 4.46
CA ILE A 65 -3.10 -7.28 3.48
C ILE A 65 -2.62 -6.42 2.32
N HIS A 66 -1.54 -6.85 1.68
CA HIS A 66 -1.29 -6.44 0.31
C HIS A 66 -2.26 -7.21 -0.59
N GLY A 67 -3.06 -6.50 -1.40
CA GLY A 67 -3.96 -7.12 -2.34
C GLY A 67 -3.21 -7.82 -3.49
N PRO A 68 -3.87 -8.69 -4.27
CA PRO A 68 -3.25 -9.26 -5.45
C PRO A 68 -2.99 -8.18 -6.50
N PHE A 69 -1.86 -8.28 -7.20
CA PHE A 69 -1.46 -7.28 -8.21
C PHE A 69 -0.72 -7.87 -9.42
N TRP A 70 -0.09 -9.04 -9.26
CA TRP A 70 0.71 -9.62 -10.33
C TRP A 70 -0.10 -9.93 -11.60
N GLY A 71 0.35 -9.37 -12.72
CA GLY A 71 -0.14 -9.71 -14.05
C GLY A 71 -1.38 -8.95 -14.51
N PHE A 72 -1.83 -7.91 -13.79
CA PHE A 72 -2.98 -7.10 -14.22
C PHE A 72 -2.91 -5.63 -13.80
N THR A 73 -3.79 -4.82 -14.38
CA THR A 73 -4.10 -3.45 -13.95
C THR A 73 -5.61 -3.30 -13.74
N MET A 74 -6.01 -2.49 -12.76
CA MET A 74 -7.43 -2.20 -12.47
C MET A 74 -8.13 -1.39 -13.58
N ALA A 75 -7.39 -0.79 -14.50
CA ALA A 75 -7.93 0.01 -15.60
C ALA A 75 -7.82 -0.68 -16.97
N SER A 76 -7.74 -2.02 -17.01
CA SER A 76 -7.58 -2.78 -18.26
C SER A 76 -8.66 -2.43 -19.29
N GLU A 77 -8.26 -2.25 -20.55
CA GLU A 77 -9.17 -2.00 -21.69
C GLU A 77 -10.05 -3.22 -21.99
N ASP A 78 -9.54 -4.43 -21.75
CA ASP A 78 -10.24 -5.68 -22.00
C ASP A 78 -11.27 -5.96 -20.88
N PRO A 79 -12.58 -6.06 -21.19
CA PRO A 79 -13.62 -6.35 -20.20
C PRO A 79 -13.46 -7.71 -19.50
N ASP A 80 -12.95 -8.72 -20.17
CA ASP A 80 -12.76 -10.05 -19.59
C ASP A 80 -11.61 -10.02 -18.58
N ILE A 81 -10.55 -9.25 -18.88
CA ILE A 81 -9.49 -8.98 -17.90
C ILE A 81 -10.05 -8.19 -16.71
N ARG A 82 -10.89 -7.17 -16.91
CA ARG A 82 -11.54 -6.46 -15.78
C ARG A 82 -12.35 -7.40 -14.89
N ALA A 83 -13.09 -8.35 -15.47
CA ALA A 83 -13.80 -9.36 -14.70
C ALA A 83 -12.86 -10.25 -13.86
N ILE A 84 -11.70 -10.64 -14.43
CA ILE A 84 -10.67 -11.37 -13.70
C ILE A 84 -10.13 -10.54 -12.53
N VAL A 85 -9.79 -9.27 -12.76
CA VAL A 85 -9.28 -8.37 -11.71
C VAL A 85 -10.31 -8.18 -10.60
N THR A 86 -11.56 -7.92 -10.95
CA THR A 86 -12.68 -7.81 -9.99
C THR A 86 -12.73 -9.04 -9.09
N ARG A 87 -12.68 -10.25 -9.68
CA ARG A 87 -12.67 -11.50 -8.92
C ARG A 87 -11.48 -11.61 -7.97
N ARG A 88 -10.27 -11.22 -8.41
CA ARG A 88 -9.06 -11.28 -7.57
C ARG A 88 -9.17 -10.37 -6.35
N LEU A 89 -9.66 -9.15 -6.56
CA LEU A 89 -9.82 -8.18 -5.47
C LEU A 89 -10.91 -8.60 -4.48
N LEU A 90 -12.01 -9.19 -4.97
CA LEU A 90 -13.02 -9.80 -4.10
C LEU A 90 -12.46 -10.94 -3.26
N GLN A 91 -11.64 -11.82 -3.85
CA GLN A 91 -10.95 -12.88 -3.10
C GLN A 91 -10.02 -12.31 -2.01
N GLY A 92 -9.29 -11.23 -2.30
CA GLY A 92 -8.49 -10.51 -1.29
C GLY A 92 -9.35 -9.94 -0.16
N LEU A 93 -10.52 -9.36 -0.47
CA LEU A 93 -11.46 -8.87 0.54
C LEU A 93 -12.09 -9.99 1.37
N ASP A 94 -12.31 -11.17 0.78
CA ASP A 94 -12.77 -12.35 1.52
C ASP A 94 -11.70 -12.85 2.50
N VAL A 95 -10.42 -12.79 2.11
CA VAL A 95 -9.29 -13.02 3.03
C VAL A 95 -9.33 -11.99 4.16
N CYS A 96 -9.48 -10.70 3.85
CA CYS A 96 -9.57 -9.65 4.87
C CYS A 96 -10.67 -9.95 5.89
N ALA A 97 -11.87 -10.28 5.42
CA ALA A 97 -12.99 -10.65 6.28
C ALA A 97 -12.68 -11.89 7.13
N ALA A 98 -12.00 -12.90 6.57
CA ALA A 98 -11.68 -14.15 7.27
C ALA A 98 -10.63 -13.99 8.37
N ILE A 99 -9.72 -13.02 8.27
CA ILE A 99 -8.65 -12.80 9.25
C ILE A 99 -8.86 -11.54 10.11
N GLY A 100 -9.94 -10.79 9.88
CA GLY A 100 -10.20 -9.53 10.56
C GLY A 100 -9.30 -8.37 10.11
N ALA A 101 -8.74 -8.45 8.90
CA ALA A 101 -7.99 -7.35 8.32
C ALA A 101 -8.95 -6.23 7.88
N THR A 102 -8.54 -5.00 8.11
CA THR A 102 -9.38 -3.80 7.87
C THR A 102 -8.84 -2.93 6.76
N HIS A 103 -7.72 -3.28 6.13
CA HIS A 103 -7.10 -2.54 5.04
C HIS A 103 -6.61 -3.51 3.95
N MET A 104 -6.73 -3.11 2.68
CA MET A 104 -6.17 -3.83 1.54
C MET A 104 -5.47 -2.86 0.58
N VAL A 105 -4.17 -3.07 0.33
CA VAL A 105 -3.42 -2.28 -0.68
C VAL A 105 -3.80 -2.73 -2.09
N ILE A 106 -4.00 -1.76 -2.99
CA ILE A 106 -4.21 -2.00 -4.42
C ILE A 106 -3.35 -1.03 -5.24
N HIS A 107 -2.91 -1.47 -6.43
CA HIS A 107 -1.94 -0.73 -7.24
C HIS A 107 -2.59 0.30 -8.14
N SER A 108 -2.09 1.54 -8.12
CA SER A 108 -2.53 2.60 -9.02
C SER A 108 -2.50 2.15 -10.49
N PRO A 109 -3.50 2.53 -11.30
CA PRO A 109 -3.51 2.20 -12.72
C PRO A 109 -2.62 3.12 -13.56
N TYR A 110 -2.07 4.19 -12.97
CA TYR A 110 -1.31 5.20 -13.69
C TYR A 110 0.14 4.76 -13.90
N THR A 111 0.61 4.92 -15.14
CA THR A 111 1.98 4.61 -15.53
C THR A 111 2.77 5.88 -15.82
N SER A 112 4.09 5.75 -15.95
CA SER A 112 4.94 6.84 -16.42
C SER A 112 4.52 7.37 -17.80
N TRP A 113 3.96 6.49 -18.66
CA TRP A 113 3.36 6.86 -19.94
C TRP A 113 2.12 7.74 -19.79
N SER A 114 1.30 7.51 -18.75
CA SER A 114 0.04 8.24 -18.56
C SER A 114 0.24 9.76 -18.47
N TYR A 115 1.30 10.24 -17.83
CA TYR A 115 1.48 11.65 -17.49
C TYR A 115 1.43 12.60 -18.70
N ASN A 116 2.10 12.25 -19.81
CA ASN A 116 2.10 13.10 -21.01
C ASN A 116 1.00 12.74 -22.02
N ASN A 117 0.43 11.53 -21.93
CA ASN A 117 -0.43 10.99 -23.01
C ASN A 117 -1.93 11.03 -22.69
N LEU A 118 -2.33 11.07 -21.42
CA LEU A 118 -3.76 11.14 -21.06
C LEU A 118 -4.41 12.46 -21.50
N ASP A 119 -3.67 13.57 -21.42
CA ASP A 119 -4.19 14.89 -21.77
C ASP A 119 -3.99 15.24 -23.26
N ASP A 120 -3.13 14.49 -23.98
CA ASP A 120 -2.97 14.59 -25.43
C ASP A 120 -4.12 13.89 -26.19
N ASN A 121 -4.62 12.78 -25.63
CA ASN A 121 -5.74 12.03 -26.21
C ASN A 121 -7.06 12.43 -25.56
N ALA A 122 -7.90 13.17 -26.28
CA ALA A 122 -9.20 13.62 -25.79
C ALA A 122 -10.05 12.47 -25.20
N GLY A 123 -10.45 12.60 -23.93
CA GLY A 123 -11.27 11.62 -23.22
C GLY A 123 -10.52 10.45 -22.57
N ALA A 124 -9.20 10.34 -22.76
CA ALA A 124 -8.44 9.18 -22.27
C ALA A 124 -8.38 9.13 -20.73
N ARG A 125 -8.34 10.29 -20.06
CA ARG A 125 -8.38 10.39 -18.60
C ARG A 125 -9.70 9.88 -18.04
N GLU A 126 -10.81 10.35 -18.61
CA GLU A 126 -12.17 9.94 -18.23
C GLU A 126 -12.38 8.45 -18.49
N ALA A 127 -11.91 7.93 -19.64
CA ALA A 127 -12.01 6.52 -19.97
C ALA A 127 -11.24 5.62 -18.99
N LEU A 128 -10.03 6.02 -18.57
CA LEU A 128 -9.25 5.30 -17.56
C LEU A 128 -9.97 5.25 -16.21
N VAL A 129 -10.51 6.39 -15.76
CA VAL A 129 -11.29 6.49 -14.53
C VAL A 129 -12.52 5.59 -14.62
N GLU A 130 -13.29 5.67 -15.71
CA GLU A 130 -14.49 4.85 -15.92
C GLU A 130 -14.17 3.35 -15.90
N ARG A 131 -13.12 2.89 -16.60
CA ARG A 131 -12.70 1.49 -16.55
C ARG A 131 -12.33 1.05 -15.14
N THR A 132 -11.68 1.92 -14.38
CA THR A 132 -11.32 1.64 -12.99
C THR A 132 -12.57 1.50 -12.12
N HIS A 133 -13.56 2.38 -12.29
CA HIS A 133 -14.87 2.26 -11.64
C HIS A 133 -15.57 0.96 -12.00
N MET A 134 -15.60 0.60 -13.29
CA MET A 134 -16.21 -0.66 -13.75
C MET A 134 -15.56 -1.88 -13.10
N THR A 135 -14.23 -1.90 -12.94
CA THR A 135 -13.49 -2.99 -12.29
C THR A 135 -13.70 -3.03 -10.78
N LEU A 136 -13.71 -1.87 -10.13
CA LEU A 136 -13.67 -1.80 -8.66
C LEU A 136 -15.04 -1.71 -8.01
N ARG A 137 -16.11 -1.39 -8.74
CA ARG A 137 -17.44 -1.12 -8.16
C ARG A 137 -17.90 -2.18 -7.15
N ASP A 138 -17.78 -3.46 -7.50
CA ASP A 138 -18.26 -4.54 -6.63
C ASP A 138 -17.28 -4.81 -5.48
N ALA A 139 -15.97 -4.60 -5.70
CA ALA A 139 -14.96 -4.67 -4.64
C ALA A 139 -15.12 -3.54 -3.62
N VAL A 140 -15.40 -2.30 -4.06
CA VAL A 140 -15.64 -1.16 -3.17
C VAL A 140 -16.87 -1.39 -2.29
N ARG A 141 -17.98 -1.86 -2.87
CA ARG A 141 -19.17 -2.25 -2.09
C ARG A 141 -18.84 -3.33 -1.06
N ARG A 142 -18.10 -4.37 -1.48
CA ARG A 142 -17.67 -5.43 -0.57
C ARG A 142 -16.78 -4.89 0.56
N ALA A 143 -15.89 -3.96 0.26
CA ALA A 143 -15.03 -3.32 1.25
C ALA A 143 -15.85 -2.50 2.27
N GLU A 144 -16.87 -1.74 1.82
CA GLU A 144 -17.83 -1.06 2.69
C GLU A 144 -18.55 -2.05 3.62
N ASP A 145 -19.08 -3.16 3.08
CA ASP A 145 -19.84 -4.17 3.83
C ASP A 145 -19.03 -4.81 4.96
N ILE A 146 -17.71 -4.97 4.79
CA ILE A 146 -16.83 -5.60 5.79
C ILE A 146 -16.05 -4.60 6.64
N GLY A 147 -16.23 -3.30 6.42
CA GLY A 147 -15.45 -2.27 7.10
C GLY A 147 -13.96 -2.29 6.75
N CYS A 148 -13.63 -2.62 5.50
CA CYS A 148 -12.27 -2.60 4.97
C CYS A 148 -12.04 -1.34 4.11
N THR A 149 -10.86 -0.73 4.23
CA THR A 149 -10.43 0.37 3.37
C THR A 149 -9.47 -0.16 2.31
N MET A 150 -9.82 0.00 1.03
CA MET A 150 -8.93 -0.20 -0.10
C MET A 150 -8.07 1.05 -0.29
N VAL A 151 -6.74 0.90 -0.27
CA VAL A 151 -5.79 2.01 -0.39
C VAL A 151 -5.03 1.94 -1.70
N ILE A 152 -5.20 2.95 -2.57
CA ILE A 152 -4.55 3.00 -3.89
C ILE A 152 -3.11 3.49 -3.73
N GLU A 153 -2.15 2.61 -3.99
CA GLU A 153 -0.71 2.83 -3.89
C GLU A 153 -0.12 3.40 -5.18
N ASN A 154 0.78 4.38 -5.07
CA ASN A 154 1.55 4.83 -6.23
C ASN A 154 2.55 3.78 -6.67
N ILE A 155 2.63 3.51 -7.98
CA ILE A 155 3.56 2.55 -8.56
C ILE A 155 4.52 3.27 -9.50
N GLU A 156 3.99 3.86 -10.56
CA GLU A 156 4.74 4.68 -11.53
C GLU A 156 4.24 6.13 -11.59
N ASP A 157 3.30 6.49 -10.72
CA ASP A 157 2.60 7.77 -10.72
C ASP A 157 3.60 8.93 -10.66
N LYS A 158 3.73 9.70 -11.74
CA LYS A 158 4.56 10.91 -11.78
C LYS A 158 3.86 12.12 -11.13
N ASP A 159 2.55 12.25 -11.32
CA ASP A 159 1.75 13.29 -10.69
C ASP A 159 1.26 12.82 -9.32
N PRO A 160 1.68 13.44 -8.21
CA PRO A 160 1.23 13.04 -6.87
C PRO A 160 -0.29 13.17 -6.63
N HIS A 161 -0.98 14.01 -7.42
CA HIS A 161 -2.40 14.29 -7.24
C HIS A 161 -3.32 13.32 -7.98
N ILE A 162 -2.83 12.65 -9.02
CA ILE A 162 -3.69 11.93 -9.97
C ILE A 162 -4.44 10.75 -9.32
N ARG A 163 -3.76 9.93 -8.51
CA ARG A 163 -4.42 8.83 -7.79
C ARG A 163 -5.31 9.34 -6.64
N VAL A 164 -5.03 10.53 -6.10
CA VAL A 164 -5.88 11.16 -5.07
C VAL A 164 -7.24 11.49 -5.70
N ALA A 165 -7.24 12.16 -6.86
CA ALA A 165 -8.46 12.45 -7.60
C ALA A 165 -9.23 11.17 -8.00
N LEU A 166 -8.53 10.11 -8.39
CA LEU A 166 -9.14 8.80 -8.65
C LEU A 166 -9.83 8.25 -7.39
N ALA A 167 -9.14 8.22 -6.24
CA ALA A 167 -9.73 7.76 -4.98
C ALA A 167 -10.96 8.60 -4.58
N GLU A 168 -10.90 9.92 -4.75
CA GLU A 168 -12.01 10.83 -4.47
C GLU A 168 -13.23 10.57 -5.34
N SER A 169 -13.03 10.19 -6.60
CA SER A 169 -14.11 9.92 -7.55
C SER A 169 -15.03 8.76 -7.15
N PHE A 170 -14.57 7.84 -6.28
CA PHE A 170 -15.41 6.78 -5.71
C PHE A 170 -16.44 7.30 -4.72
N ASN A 171 -16.23 8.48 -4.14
CA ASN A 171 -17.10 9.07 -3.11
C ASN A 171 -17.47 8.06 -2.01
N SER A 172 -16.51 7.23 -1.61
CA SER A 172 -16.68 6.16 -0.62
C SER A 172 -15.62 6.27 0.47
N PRO A 173 -15.98 6.08 1.75
CA PRO A 173 -15.00 6.00 2.84
C PRO A 173 -14.16 4.71 2.77
N ALA A 174 -14.58 3.72 1.99
CA ALA A 174 -13.82 2.49 1.78
C ALA A 174 -12.70 2.63 0.73
N VAL A 175 -12.54 3.81 0.12
CA VAL A 175 -11.44 4.09 -0.81
C VAL A 175 -10.60 5.25 -0.31
N ALA A 176 -9.32 4.99 -0.14
CA ALA A 176 -8.33 5.96 0.29
C ALA A 176 -7.03 5.73 -0.49
N VAL A 177 -5.94 6.33 -0.04
CA VAL A 177 -4.67 6.24 -0.76
C VAL A 177 -3.50 5.75 0.09
N SER A 178 -2.59 5.05 -0.57
CA SER A 178 -1.32 4.53 -0.04
C SER A 178 -0.14 5.23 -0.71
N ILE A 179 0.96 5.45 -0.01
CA ILE A 179 2.22 5.88 -0.61
C ILE A 179 3.28 4.81 -0.42
N ASP A 180 3.94 4.37 -1.50
CA ASP A 180 5.24 3.72 -1.38
C ASP A 180 6.35 4.77 -1.61
N THR A 181 7.24 4.89 -0.63
CA THR A 181 8.33 5.88 -0.66
C THR A 181 9.40 5.56 -1.70
N GLY A 182 9.68 4.28 -1.94
CA GLY A 182 10.63 3.82 -2.95
C GLY A 182 10.09 4.01 -4.37
N HIS A 183 8.82 3.69 -4.62
CA HIS A 183 8.15 3.97 -5.89
C HIS A 183 8.13 5.47 -6.21
N ALA A 184 7.79 6.31 -5.23
CA ALA A 184 7.80 7.76 -5.40
C ALA A 184 9.23 8.28 -5.68
N HIS A 185 10.25 7.72 -5.01
CA HIS A 185 11.64 8.09 -5.23
C HIS A 185 12.19 7.60 -6.58
N TYR A 186 11.79 6.40 -7.01
CA TYR A 186 12.02 5.89 -8.36
C TYR A 186 11.41 6.83 -9.40
N ALA A 187 10.14 7.20 -9.26
CA ALA A 187 9.48 8.12 -10.18
C ALA A 187 10.18 9.50 -10.20
N HIS A 188 10.67 9.97 -9.04
CA HIS A 188 11.46 11.20 -8.93
C HIS A 188 12.73 11.15 -9.78
N GLY A 189 13.58 10.13 -9.59
CA GLY A 189 14.84 10.04 -10.32
C GLY A 189 14.69 9.62 -11.79
N TYR A 190 13.76 8.72 -12.10
CA TYR A 190 13.55 8.21 -13.47
C TYR A 190 12.80 9.18 -14.37
N THR A 191 11.81 9.92 -13.83
CA THR A 191 10.90 10.75 -14.65
C THR A 191 10.92 12.23 -14.31
N GLY A 192 11.61 12.65 -13.24
CA GLY A 192 11.54 14.01 -12.73
C GLY A 192 10.24 14.32 -11.98
N ALA A 193 9.58 13.32 -11.40
CA ALA A 193 8.45 13.52 -10.50
C ALA A 193 8.87 14.34 -9.26
N PRO A 194 7.95 14.89 -8.45
CA PRO A 194 8.29 15.50 -7.16
C PRO A 194 8.92 14.50 -6.17
N PRO A 195 9.64 14.95 -5.13
CA PRO A 195 10.15 14.05 -4.09
C PRO A 195 9.03 13.52 -3.19
N VAL A 196 9.33 12.47 -2.41
CA VAL A 196 8.35 11.71 -1.59
C VAL A 196 7.46 12.59 -0.69
N ASP A 197 8.00 13.65 -0.09
CA ASP A 197 7.23 14.52 0.81
C ASP A 197 6.11 15.31 0.08
N TYR A 198 6.20 15.48 -1.24
CA TYR A 198 5.13 16.07 -2.04
C TYR A 198 3.96 15.09 -2.24
N TYR A 199 4.23 13.79 -2.35
CA TYR A 199 3.18 12.77 -2.37
C TYR A 199 2.40 12.76 -1.06
N VAL A 200 3.09 12.90 0.08
CA VAL A 200 2.44 13.02 1.40
C VAL A 200 1.55 14.26 1.45
N LYS A 201 2.04 15.42 1.01
CA LYS A 201 1.26 16.67 0.99
C LYS A 201 0.06 16.59 0.04
N ALA A 202 0.23 16.00 -1.14
CA ALA A 202 -0.82 15.84 -2.13
C ALA A 202 -1.92 14.90 -1.64
N ALA A 203 -1.54 13.81 -0.97
CA ALA A 203 -2.50 12.87 -0.38
C ALA A 203 -3.29 13.50 0.78
N GLY A 204 -2.66 14.36 1.59
CA GLY A 204 -3.32 14.97 2.74
C GLY A 204 -3.96 13.93 3.65
N ASN A 205 -5.13 14.26 4.23
CA ASN A 205 -5.86 13.35 5.14
C ASN A 205 -6.52 12.14 4.43
N ARG A 206 -6.42 12.02 3.09
CA ARG A 206 -6.78 10.78 2.39
C ARG A 206 -5.72 9.69 2.56
N LEU A 207 -4.52 10.03 3.02
CA LEU A 207 -3.45 9.07 3.26
C LEU A 207 -3.78 8.16 4.45
N GLN A 208 -3.96 6.87 4.20
CA GLN A 208 -4.26 5.87 5.24
C GLN A 208 -3.18 4.79 5.37
N HIS A 209 -2.21 4.79 4.46
CA HIS A 209 -1.17 3.77 4.41
C HIS A 209 0.12 4.31 3.77
N VAL A 210 1.27 3.88 4.26
CA VAL A 210 2.59 4.21 3.70
C VAL A 210 3.48 2.99 3.78
N HIS A 211 3.98 2.53 2.63
CA HIS A 211 5.12 1.64 2.55
C HIS A 211 6.42 2.43 2.66
N LEU A 212 7.23 2.05 3.65
CA LEU A 212 8.53 2.62 3.97
C LEU A 212 9.60 1.67 3.44
N GLN A 213 10.21 2.07 2.35
CA GLN A 213 11.39 1.45 1.79
C GLN A 213 12.35 2.53 1.28
N ASP A 214 13.66 2.24 1.28
CA ASP A 214 14.66 3.15 0.73
C ASP A 214 15.05 2.75 -0.70
N ALA A 215 15.51 3.73 -1.47
CA ALA A 215 15.89 3.54 -2.86
C ALA A 215 16.93 4.58 -3.32
N ASP A 216 17.51 4.34 -4.50
CA ASP A 216 18.50 5.23 -5.16
C ASP A 216 17.86 6.21 -6.15
N GLY A 217 16.55 6.09 -6.39
CA GLY A 217 15.80 6.86 -7.38
C GLY A 217 15.94 6.33 -8.82
N TYR A 218 16.65 5.21 -9.01
CA TYR A 218 16.81 4.56 -10.32
C TYR A 218 15.85 3.40 -10.51
N ALA A 219 15.67 2.58 -9.47
CA ALA A 219 14.78 1.43 -9.50
C ALA A 219 14.02 1.30 -8.17
N ASP A 220 12.94 0.54 -8.21
CA ASP A 220 12.31 0.03 -7.00
C ASP A 220 13.25 -0.99 -6.32
N ARG A 221 13.92 -0.55 -5.24
CA ARG A 221 15.01 -1.30 -4.62
C ARG A 221 14.53 -2.16 -3.47
N HIS A 222 13.55 -1.70 -2.69
CA HIS A 222 13.18 -2.27 -1.40
C HIS A 222 14.38 -2.41 -0.46
N TRP A 223 15.25 -1.39 -0.40
CA TRP A 223 16.41 -1.39 0.50
C TRP A 223 16.01 -1.10 1.94
N SER A 224 16.90 -1.50 2.86
CA SER A 224 16.72 -1.17 4.28
C SER A 224 16.76 0.34 4.47
N LEU A 225 16.01 0.82 5.46
CA LEU A 225 15.91 2.25 5.72
C LEU A 225 17.29 2.81 6.11
N GLY A 226 17.72 3.86 5.41
CA GLY A 226 19.03 4.49 5.57
C GLY A 226 20.11 4.01 4.59
N GLU A 227 19.82 3.02 3.74
CA GLU A 227 20.75 2.58 2.69
C GLU A 227 20.61 3.39 1.38
N GLY A 228 19.52 4.15 1.21
CA GLY A 228 19.24 4.92 -0.01
C GLY A 228 19.41 6.44 0.16
N SER A 229 18.69 7.19 -0.66
CA SER A 229 18.80 8.66 -0.73
C SER A 229 17.50 9.42 -0.45
N ILE A 230 16.49 8.74 0.12
CA ILE A 230 15.24 9.39 0.53
C ILE A 230 15.48 10.32 1.73
N HIS A 231 14.94 11.54 1.67
CA HIS A 231 15.06 12.50 2.76
C HIS A 231 14.03 12.23 3.87
N TRP A 232 14.28 11.24 4.73
CA TRP A 232 13.34 10.77 5.78
C TRP A 232 12.79 11.88 6.69
N HIS A 233 13.61 12.84 7.14
CA HIS A 233 13.09 13.96 7.93
C HIS A 233 12.04 14.81 7.18
N ALA A 234 12.14 14.96 5.85
CA ALA A 234 11.15 15.71 5.09
C ALA A 234 9.83 14.94 4.99
N VAL A 235 9.91 13.62 4.76
CA VAL A 235 8.76 12.72 4.72
C VAL A 235 8.01 12.76 6.05
N PHE A 236 8.69 12.52 7.17
CA PHE A 236 8.05 12.50 8.49
C PHE A 236 7.57 13.88 8.95
N ARG A 237 8.23 14.99 8.57
CA ARG A 237 7.69 16.34 8.79
C ARG A 237 6.40 16.60 8.01
N ALA A 238 6.23 15.99 6.83
CA ALA A 238 4.98 16.09 6.08
C ALA A 238 3.90 15.22 6.73
N LEU A 239 4.22 13.99 7.14
CA LEU A 239 3.30 13.09 7.84
C LEU A 239 2.79 13.69 9.14
N ALA A 240 3.65 14.34 9.93
CA ALA A 240 3.30 14.97 11.20
C ALA A 240 2.30 16.15 11.07
N LYS A 241 2.01 16.63 9.86
CA LYS A 241 1.00 17.67 9.60
C LYS A 241 -0.38 17.10 9.29
N LEU A 242 -0.50 15.79 9.12
CA LEU A 242 -1.75 15.13 8.82
C LEU A 242 -2.57 14.92 10.10
N GLU A 243 -3.88 14.94 9.96
CA GLU A 243 -4.83 14.56 11.02
C GLU A 243 -5.25 13.10 10.87
N SER A 244 -5.07 12.51 9.68
CA SER A 244 -5.19 11.07 9.47
C SER A 244 -4.10 10.30 10.20
N ASN A 245 -4.38 9.04 10.55
CA ASN A 245 -3.42 8.14 11.18
C ASN A 245 -2.99 7.02 10.21
N PRO A 246 -2.16 7.32 9.19
CA PRO A 246 -1.76 6.30 8.23
C PRO A 246 -0.98 5.18 8.91
N ARG A 247 -1.15 3.95 8.44
CA ARG A 247 -0.28 2.82 8.81
C ARG A 247 1.08 3.05 8.17
N LEU A 248 2.15 3.03 8.96
CA LEU A 248 3.51 3.20 8.47
C LEU A 248 4.17 1.82 8.46
N ILE A 249 4.38 1.24 7.28
CA ILE A 249 4.71 -0.18 7.12
C ILE A 249 6.09 -0.31 6.47
N ILE A 250 7.07 -0.89 7.15
CA ILE A 250 8.37 -1.22 6.55
C ILE A 250 8.18 -2.32 5.51
N GLU A 251 8.57 -2.07 4.27
CA GLU A 251 8.48 -3.04 3.17
C GLU A 251 9.81 -3.19 2.44
N ILE A 252 10.67 -4.08 2.94
CA ILE A 252 12.01 -4.29 2.40
C ILE A 252 12.19 -5.73 1.91
N LYS A 253 13.18 -5.96 1.03
CA LYS A 253 13.48 -7.30 0.47
C LYS A 253 14.03 -8.25 1.53
N ASP A 254 15.03 -7.79 2.28
CA ASP A 254 15.62 -8.59 3.36
C ASP A 254 14.83 -8.39 4.64
N LYS A 255 13.85 -9.24 4.85
CA LYS A 255 12.89 -9.15 5.96
C LYS A 255 13.59 -9.29 7.33
N SER A 256 14.74 -9.97 7.39
CA SER A 256 15.54 -10.08 8.61
C SER A 256 16.02 -8.71 9.16
N LYS A 257 16.09 -7.69 8.29
CA LYS A 257 16.49 -6.32 8.64
C LYS A 257 15.34 -5.41 9.04
N ILE A 258 14.10 -5.91 9.16
CA ILE A 258 12.95 -5.10 9.59
C ILE A 258 13.22 -4.39 10.94
N PRO A 259 13.69 -5.09 12.00
CA PRO A 259 14.01 -4.43 13.27
C PRO A 259 15.12 -3.38 13.15
N ALA A 260 16.13 -3.64 12.32
CA ALA A 260 17.22 -2.71 12.08
C ALA A 260 16.76 -1.45 11.33
N SER A 261 15.84 -1.59 10.38
CA SER A 261 15.22 -0.46 9.67
C SER A 261 14.37 0.41 10.59
N ALA A 262 13.61 -0.20 11.50
CA ALA A 262 12.88 0.54 12.53
C ALA A 262 13.83 1.26 13.50
N ALA A 263 14.92 0.59 13.91
CA ALA A 263 15.95 1.19 14.75
C ALA A 263 16.66 2.37 14.08
N TYR A 264 16.86 2.33 12.76
CA TYR A 264 17.38 3.47 12.00
C TYR A 264 16.46 4.69 12.10
N LEU A 265 15.15 4.54 11.84
CA LEU A 265 14.20 5.65 11.97
C LEU A 265 14.14 6.20 13.40
N ALA A 266 14.27 5.34 14.41
CA ALA A 266 14.39 5.75 15.80
C ALA A 266 15.68 6.52 16.08
N SER A 267 16.81 6.09 15.49
CA SER A 267 18.10 6.74 15.68
C SER A 267 18.14 8.18 15.13
N ILE A 268 17.35 8.46 14.09
CA ILE A 268 17.17 9.81 13.53
C ILE A 268 15.97 10.55 14.11
N GLY A 269 15.29 9.96 15.11
CA GLY A 269 14.23 10.61 15.90
C GLY A 269 12.95 10.92 15.13
N VAL A 270 12.59 10.11 14.12
CA VAL A 270 11.37 10.33 13.31
C VAL A 270 10.26 9.31 13.55
N ALA A 271 10.60 8.10 14.03
CA ALA A 271 9.64 7.04 14.31
C ALA A 271 10.18 6.03 15.34
N GLU A 272 9.38 5.02 15.68
CA GLU A 272 9.66 4.02 16.73
C GLU A 272 9.35 2.57 16.39
#